data_AF-A0A2X1KEC0-F1
#
_entry.id   AF-A0A2X1KEC0-F1
#
_cell.length_a   1.000
_cell.length_b   1.000
_cell.length_c   1.000
_cell.angle_alpha   90.00
_cell.angle_beta   90.00
_cell.angle_gamma   90.00
#
_symmetry.space_group_name_H-M   'P 1'
#
loop_
_entity.id
_entity.type
_entity.pdbx_description
1 polymer ?
#
loop_
_entity_poly.entity_id
_entity_poly.type
_entity_poly.pdbx_seq_one_letter_code
_entity_poly.pdbx_strand_id
1 'polypeptide(L)'
;MSTSYQHKIDTLLARYSFNFAKSQINEVMSLKSRSKEVFKQDILSAVSGNQKLQEKINTLGLLALQLDTRQVEVFFIRDEMIKQNLTSFLNTFRISPEKVISDAFPFPVEDVGLLSLLKRGKLYPALSDEVDISNERFRRLVACTVVDRDIEEPVPVDHLSNEGRKLQSADTVYMMKRTVRTQLFHVIYWQPETSKLILSVDRNSLSIMASQDQLFMLRTFLMQHGIDCGQATNVFSAIEPLYNAPDGFITKLGHVTTNGNPVRIPLKSKEECLKKDHYHRAGESGGFCSRKIYGSEKVEV
;
A
#
# COMPACT_ATOMS: atom_id res chain seq x y z
N MET A 1 -17.97 -4.34 -16.09
CA MET A 1 -18.94 -4.44 -14.97
C MET A 1 -18.33 -3.70 -13.80
N SER A 2 -19.09 -2.87 -13.10
CA SER A 2 -18.57 -2.12 -11.95
C SER A 2 -18.37 -3.04 -10.74
N THR A 3 -17.30 -2.80 -9.99
CA THR A 3 -16.99 -3.53 -8.74
C THR A 3 -18.15 -3.45 -7.75
N SER A 4 -18.56 -4.58 -7.18
CA SER A 4 -19.67 -4.66 -6.23
C SER A 4 -19.36 -3.89 -4.94
N TYR A 5 -20.38 -3.32 -4.29
CA TYR A 5 -20.18 -2.66 -3.00
C TYR A 5 -19.67 -3.62 -1.92
N GLN A 6 -20.06 -4.89 -1.99
CA GLN A 6 -19.52 -5.95 -1.14
C GLN A 6 -17.99 -5.99 -1.22
N HIS A 7 -17.46 -6.11 -2.44
CA HIS A 7 -16.03 -6.17 -2.69
C HIS A 7 -15.30 -4.87 -2.32
N LYS A 8 -15.93 -3.72 -2.58
CA LYS A 8 -15.39 -2.42 -2.17
C LYS A 8 -15.20 -2.36 -0.65
N ILE A 9 -16.22 -2.72 0.12
CA ILE A 9 -16.16 -2.69 1.59
C ILE A 9 -15.16 -3.70 2.14
N ASP A 10 -15.11 -4.91 1.58
CA ASP A 10 -14.10 -5.90 1.96
C ASP A 10 -12.68 -5.39 1.73
N THR A 11 -12.44 -4.74 0.59
CA THR A 11 -11.16 -4.11 0.28
C THR A 11 -10.81 -3.02 1.29
N LEU A 12 -11.77 -2.14 1.63
CA LEU A 12 -11.54 -1.07 2.62
C LEU A 12 -11.23 -1.64 4.00
N LEU A 13 -11.95 -2.67 4.45
CA LEU A 13 -11.74 -3.30 5.75
C LEU A 13 -10.45 -4.14 5.82
N ALA A 14 -9.93 -4.59 4.69
CA ALA A 14 -8.62 -5.24 4.61
C ALA A 14 -7.47 -4.22 4.69
N ARG A 15 -7.66 -3.03 4.08
CA ARG A 15 -6.64 -1.97 4.02
C ARG A 15 -6.61 -1.06 5.24
N TYR A 16 -7.78 -0.85 5.85
CA TYR A 16 -7.94 0.00 7.03
C TYR A 16 -8.24 -0.80 8.28
N SER A 17 -7.97 -0.19 9.44
CA SER A 17 -8.55 -0.70 10.68
C SER A 17 -10.08 -0.52 10.64
N PHE A 18 -10.81 -1.47 11.23
CA PHE A 18 -12.27 -1.39 11.34
C PHE A 18 -12.73 -0.06 11.95
N ASN A 19 -12.06 0.39 13.01
CA ASN A 19 -12.41 1.64 13.70
C ASN A 19 -12.22 2.86 12.80
N PHE A 20 -11.14 2.92 12.02
CA PHE A 20 -10.91 4.01 11.08
C PHE A 20 -11.98 4.01 9.98
N ALA A 21 -12.20 2.88 9.32
CA ALA A 21 -13.20 2.76 8.25
C ALA A 21 -14.60 3.15 8.76
N LYS A 22 -14.97 2.67 9.96
CA LYS A 22 -16.24 3.02 10.60
C LYS A 22 -16.34 4.51 10.91
N SER A 23 -15.29 5.11 11.49
CA SER A 23 -15.26 6.54 11.80
C SER A 23 -15.51 7.39 10.55
N GLN A 24 -14.82 7.06 9.46
CA GLN A 24 -14.95 7.77 8.19
C GLN A 24 -16.35 7.63 7.58
N ILE A 25 -16.91 6.42 7.57
CA ILE A 25 -18.28 6.22 7.06
C ILE A 25 -19.31 6.94 7.96
N ASN A 26 -19.07 7.02 9.26
CA ASN A 26 -19.96 7.69 10.22
C ASN A 26 -20.12 9.20 9.98
N GLU A 27 -19.20 9.84 9.26
CA GLU A 27 -19.33 11.25 8.86
C GLU A 27 -20.51 11.48 7.88
N VAL A 28 -20.88 10.45 7.11
CA VAL A 28 -21.94 10.53 6.09
C VAL A 28 -23.13 9.62 6.37
N MET A 29 -22.98 8.64 7.27
CA MET A 29 -24.03 7.71 7.67
C MET A 29 -23.82 7.23 9.11
N SER A 30 -24.70 7.60 10.04
CA SER A 30 -24.57 7.20 11.44
C SER A 30 -24.82 5.70 11.66
N LEU A 31 -23.76 4.94 11.95
CA LEU A 31 -23.80 3.50 12.19
C LEU A 31 -23.49 3.16 13.66
N LYS A 32 -24.36 2.35 14.28
CA LYS A 32 -24.21 1.84 15.66
C LYS A 32 -23.56 0.45 15.73
N SER A 33 -23.20 -0.12 14.59
CA SER A 33 -22.69 -1.48 14.42
C SER A 33 -21.47 -1.73 15.31
N ARG A 34 -21.47 -2.84 16.05
CA ARG A 34 -20.38 -3.20 16.98
C ARG A 34 -19.40 -4.23 16.42
N SER A 35 -19.77 -4.93 15.35
CA SER A 35 -18.92 -5.89 14.64
C SER A 35 -18.72 -5.50 13.17
N LYS A 36 -17.70 -6.10 12.53
CA LYS A 36 -17.39 -5.88 11.10
C LYS A 36 -18.53 -6.37 10.21
N GLU A 37 -19.13 -7.50 10.57
CA GLU A 37 -20.18 -8.17 9.81
C GLU A 37 -21.46 -7.34 9.80
N VAL A 38 -21.87 -6.84 10.97
CA VAL A 38 -23.06 -5.96 11.07
C VAL A 38 -22.81 -4.63 10.36
N PHE A 39 -21.62 -4.04 10.53
CA PHE A 39 -21.24 -2.82 9.83
C PHE A 39 -21.34 -2.96 8.30
N LYS A 40 -20.87 -4.09 7.78
CA LYS A 40 -20.92 -4.39 6.36
C LYS A 40 -22.36 -4.53 5.86
N GLN A 41 -23.21 -5.26 6.59
CA GLN A 41 -24.63 -5.42 6.24
C GLN A 41 -25.40 -4.09 6.25
N ASP A 42 -25.14 -3.23 7.25
CA ASP A 42 -25.78 -1.92 7.36
C ASP A 42 -25.43 -1.02 6.15
N ILE A 43 -24.15 -1.02 5.72
CA ILE A 43 -23.71 -0.29 4.54
C ILE A 43 -24.38 -0.81 3.28
N LEU A 44 -24.38 -2.13 3.07
CA LEU A 44 -24.93 -2.75 1.86
C LEU A 44 -26.43 -2.49 1.71
N SER A 45 -27.14 -2.44 2.84
CA SER A 45 -28.58 -2.16 2.87
C SER A 45 -28.90 -0.70 2.54
N ALA A 46 -27.98 0.23 2.80
CA ALA A 46 -28.20 1.66 2.61
C ALA A 46 -27.58 2.24 1.32
N VAL A 47 -26.55 1.58 0.76
CA VAL A 47 -25.69 2.19 -0.28
C VAL A 47 -26.42 2.47 -1.59
N SER A 48 -27.39 1.65 -1.99
CA SER A 48 -28.11 1.83 -3.26
C SER A 48 -28.87 3.16 -3.35
N GLY A 49 -29.36 3.68 -2.22
CA GLY A 49 -30.11 4.93 -2.13
C GLY A 49 -29.35 6.13 -1.56
N ASN A 50 -28.08 5.96 -1.16
CA ASN A 50 -27.32 7.00 -0.45
C ASN A 50 -26.10 7.46 -1.26
N GLN A 51 -26.27 8.51 -2.08
CA GLN A 51 -25.20 9.06 -2.91
C GLN A 51 -23.96 9.51 -2.10
N LYS A 52 -24.17 10.17 -0.94
CA LYS A 52 -23.05 10.61 -0.09
C LYS A 52 -22.21 9.43 0.40
N LEU A 53 -22.86 8.31 0.71
CA LEU A 53 -22.18 7.08 1.10
C LEU A 53 -21.39 6.48 -0.08
N GLN A 54 -21.96 6.45 -1.28
CA GLN A 54 -21.27 5.99 -2.49
C GLN A 54 -20.02 6.81 -2.78
N GLU A 55 -20.14 8.15 -2.72
CA GLU A 55 -19.03 9.08 -2.88
C GLU A 55 -17.96 8.88 -1.80
N LYS A 56 -18.35 8.76 -0.52
CA LYS A 56 -17.41 8.51 0.57
C LYS A 56 -16.66 7.18 0.40
N ILE A 57 -17.34 6.11 -0.04
CA ILE A 57 -16.69 4.82 -0.33
C ILE A 57 -15.64 4.98 -1.43
N ASN A 58 -15.94 5.69 -2.52
CA ASN A 58 -14.97 5.94 -3.58
C ASN A 58 -13.79 6.80 -3.11
N THR A 59 -14.04 7.85 -2.32
CA THR A 59 -13.00 8.68 -1.69
C THR A 59 -12.09 7.84 -0.79
N LEU A 60 -12.66 6.96 0.02
CA LEU A 60 -11.90 6.03 0.85
C LEU A 60 -11.10 5.02 0.02
N GLY A 61 -11.63 4.60 -1.13
CA GLY A 61 -10.89 3.77 -2.09
C GLY A 61 -9.66 4.48 -2.65
N LEU A 62 -9.81 5.73 -3.09
CA LEU A 62 -8.68 6.57 -3.56
C LEU A 62 -7.64 6.80 -2.46
N LEU A 63 -8.11 7.07 -1.25
CA LEU A 63 -7.25 7.23 -0.09
C LEU A 63 -6.48 5.93 0.21
N ALA A 64 -7.10 4.77 0.01
CA ALA A 64 -6.49 3.47 0.34
C ALA A 64 -5.28 3.17 -0.55
N LEU A 65 -5.21 3.79 -1.73
CA LEU A 65 -4.05 3.74 -2.63
C LEU A 65 -2.80 4.36 -2.00
N GLN A 66 -2.94 5.20 -0.97
CA GLN A 66 -1.83 5.90 -0.30
C GLN A 66 -1.43 5.27 1.04
N LEU A 67 -2.39 4.69 1.77
CA LEU A 67 -2.27 4.41 3.21
C LEU A 67 -1.89 2.97 3.59
N ASP A 68 -1.87 2.05 2.63
CA ASP A 68 -1.59 0.65 2.89
C ASP A 68 -0.10 0.40 3.22
N THR A 69 0.28 -0.86 3.43
CA THR A 69 1.67 -1.31 3.59
C THR A 69 2.40 -1.19 2.27
N ARG A 70 3.29 -0.19 2.19
CA ARG A 70 3.99 0.18 0.96
C ARG A 70 5.49 0.09 1.15
N GLN A 71 6.18 -0.31 0.09
CA GLN A 71 7.63 -0.16 -0.02
C GLN A 71 7.89 1.16 -0.74
N VAL A 72 8.77 1.99 -0.20
CA VAL A 72 8.99 3.35 -0.69
C VAL A 72 10.47 3.61 -0.93
N GLU A 73 10.76 4.26 -2.05
CA GLU A 73 12.06 4.88 -2.33
C GLU A 73 11.85 6.38 -2.53
N VAL A 74 12.76 7.18 -1.97
CA VAL A 74 12.74 8.64 -2.07
C VAL A 74 14.00 9.08 -2.79
N PHE A 75 13.88 9.99 -3.75
CA PHE A 75 14.99 10.53 -4.53
C PHE A 75 14.95 12.05 -4.50
N PHE A 76 16.13 12.65 -4.49
CA PHE A 76 16.31 14.08 -4.73
C PHE A 76 17.01 14.25 -6.07
N ILE A 77 16.24 14.57 -7.11
CA ILE A 77 16.71 14.65 -8.49
C ILE A 77 17.52 15.93 -8.66
N ARG A 78 18.80 15.81 -9.02
CA ARG A 78 19.68 16.99 -9.21
C ARG A 78 19.80 17.40 -10.67
N ASP A 79 19.69 16.44 -11.58
CA ASP A 79 19.83 16.66 -13.01
C ASP A 79 18.59 17.37 -13.58
N GLU A 80 18.78 18.57 -14.14
CA GLU A 80 17.69 19.40 -14.68
C GLU A 80 16.99 18.77 -15.88
N MET A 81 17.69 18.01 -16.72
CA MET A 81 17.08 17.29 -17.84
C MET A 81 16.14 16.21 -17.32
N ILE A 82 16.55 15.48 -16.28
CA ILE A 82 15.69 14.47 -15.64
C ILE A 82 14.47 15.12 -14.97
N LYS A 83 14.61 16.29 -14.32
CA LYS A 83 13.47 17.05 -13.76
C LYS A 83 12.48 17.44 -14.84
N GLN A 84 12.96 17.94 -15.98
CA GLN A 84 12.12 18.30 -17.12
C GLN A 84 11.41 17.07 -17.69
N ASN A 85 12.12 15.95 -17.86
CA ASN A 85 11.55 14.69 -18.32
C ASN A 85 10.45 14.18 -17.38
N LEU A 86 10.68 14.16 -16.06
CA LEU A 86 9.68 13.80 -15.04
C LEU A 86 8.42 14.68 -15.12
N THR A 87 8.63 15.98 -15.20
CA THR A 87 7.58 16.99 -15.28
C THR A 87 6.74 16.80 -16.55
N SER A 88 7.40 16.60 -17.69
CA SER A 88 6.75 16.39 -18.99
C SER A 88 6.03 15.04 -19.03
N PHE A 89 6.69 13.99 -18.53
CA PHE A 89 6.13 12.65 -18.41
C PHE A 89 4.80 12.69 -17.65
N LEU A 90 4.77 13.22 -16.42
CA LEU A 90 3.54 13.24 -15.61
C LEU A 90 2.44 14.15 -16.17
N ASN A 91 2.80 15.20 -16.92
CA ASN A 91 1.84 16.10 -17.55
C ASN A 91 1.21 15.53 -18.82
N THR A 92 1.96 14.73 -19.58
CA THR A 92 1.53 14.23 -20.89
C THR A 92 1.08 12.77 -20.85
N PHE A 93 1.25 12.10 -19.71
CA PHE A 93 0.98 10.68 -19.59
C PHE A 93 -0.50 10.35 -19.85
N ARG A 94 -0.73 9.38 -20.75
CA ARG A 94 -2.08 8.88 -21.04
C ARG A 94 -2.42 7.72 -20.12
N ILE A 95 -3.54 7.82 -19.42
CA ILE A 95 -4.09 6.69 -18.67
C ILE A 95 -4.37 5.50 -19.60
N SER A 96 -4.32 4.30 -19.03
CA SER A 96 -4.53 3.04 -19.72
C SER A 96 -5.94 2.98 -20.33
N PRO A 97 -6.10 2.55 -21.59
CA PRO A 97 -7.42 2.35 -22.22
C PRO A 97 -8.11 1.04 -21.78
N GLU A 98 -7.47 0.24 -20.92
CA GLU A 98 -7.97 -1.05 -20.47
C GLU A 98 -9.23 -0.88 -19.60
N LYS A 99 -10.41 -1.12 -20.18
CA LYS A 99 -11.70 -0.94 -19.51
C LYS A 99 -11.84 -1.71 -18.20
N VAL A 100 -11.23 -2.91 -18.14
CA VAL A 100 -11.23 -3.74 -16.93
C VAL A 100 -10.62 -2.98 -15.74
N ILE A 101 -9.57 -2.18 -15.97
CA ILE A 101 -8.96 -1.35 -14.93
C ILE A 101 -9.83 -0.12 -14.64
N SER A 102 -10.29 0.60 -15.67
CA SER A 102 -11.04 1.84 -15.47
C SER A 102 -12.38 1.62 -14.78
N ASP A 103 -13.07 0.51 -15.07
CA ASP A 103 -14.38 0.16 -14.48
C ASP A 103 -14.27 -0.21 -12.99
N ALA A 104 -13.12 -0.74 -12.58
CA ALA A 104 -12.88 -1.20 -11.21
C ALA A 104 -12.26 -0.12 -10.32
N PHE A 105 -11.46 0.78 -10.89
CA PHE A 105 -10.73 1.82 -10.16
C PHE A 105 -11.68 2.69 -9.30
N PRO A 106 -11.33 3.01 -8.03
CA PRO A 106 -10.04 2.82 -7.36
C PRO A 106 -9.87 1.46 -6.63
N PHE A 107 -10.75 0.50 -6.90
CA PHE A 107 -10.72 -0.82 -6.27
C PHE A 107 -10.07 -1.85 -7.19
N PRO A 108 -9.55 -2.96 -6.65
CA PRO A 108 -9.09 -4.06 -7.48
C PRO A 108 -10.26 -4.67 -8.26
N VAL A 109 -9.93 -5.28 -9.40
CA VAL A 109 -10.89 -6.03 -10.22
C VAL A 109 -11.38 -7.22 -9.42
N GLU A 110 -12.69 -7.29 -9.19
CA GLU A 110 -13.34 -8.35 -8.42
C GLU A 110 -13.39 -9.68 -9.19
N ASP A 111 -13.62 -9.63 -10.50
CA ASP A 111 -13.72 -10.81 -11.36
C ASP A 111 -12.32 -11.38 -11.64
N VAL A 112 -12.08 -12.59 -11.13
CA VAL A 112 -10.79 -13.29 -11.28
C VAL A 112 -10.49 -13.66 -12.74
N GLY A 113 -11.52 -13.94 -13.53
CA GLY A 113 -11.38 -14.22 -14.96
C GLY A 113 -10.90 -12.99 -15.72
N LEU A 114 -11.53 -11.83 -15.49
CA LEU A 114 -11.10 -10.55 -16.08
C LEU A 114 -9.71 -10.14 -15.60
N LEU A 115 -9.42 -10.30 -14.30
CA LEU A 115 -8.11 -10.02 -13.73
C LEU A 115 -7.01 -10.90 -14.38
N SER A 116 -7.34 -12.13 -14.75
CA SER A 116 -6.41 -13.07 -15.38
C SER A 116 -6.04 -12.71 -16.83
N LEU A 117 -6.84 -11.87 -17.50
CA LEU A 117 -6.54 -11.35 -18.84
C LEU A 117 -5.43 -10.30 -18.84
N LEU A 118 -5.16 -9.67 -17.68
CA LEU A 118 -4.11 -8.67 -17.54
C LEU A 118 -2.73 -9.34 -17.53
N LYS A 119 -1.76 -8.70 -18.18
CA LYS A 119 -0.39 -9.18 -18.28
C LYS A 119 0.40 -8.83 -17.03
N ARG A 120 1.08 -9.83 -16.47
CA ARG A 120 2.09 -9.64 -15.42
C ARG A 120 3.27 -8.82 -15.97
N GLY A 121 3.95 -8.10 -15.08
CA GLY A 121 5.12 -7.30 -15.46
C GLY A 121 4.78 -6.02 -16.25
N LYS A 122 3.50 -5.70 -16.42
CA LYS A 122 3.03 -4.50 -17.10
C LYS A 122 2.37 -3.55 -16.10
N LEU A 123 2.73 -2.28 -16.18
CA LEU A 123 2.02 -1.21 -15.48
C LEU A 123 0.86 -0.71 -16.33
N TYR A 124 -0.26 -0.47 -15.65
CA TYR A 124 -1.52 0.04 -16.20
C TYR A 124 -1.87 1.35 -15.49
N PRO A 125 -1.39 2.49 -16.01
CA PRO A 125 -1.66 3.81 -15.44
C PRO A 125 -3.17 4.07 -15.36
N ALA A 126 -3.66 4.46 -14.18
CA ALA A 126 -5.08 4.54 -13.89
C ALA A 126 -5.53 5.96 -13.51
N LEU A 127 -4.64 6.76 -12.94
CA LEU A 127 -4.93 8.14 -12.52
C LEU A 127 -3.66 8.98 -12.62
N SER A 128 -3.77 10.19 -13.18
CA SER A 128 -2.75 11.23 -13.09
C SER A 128 -3.42 12.50 -12.58
N ASP A 129 -2.99 12.99 -11.43
CA ASP A 129 -3.58 14.16 -10.76
C ASP A 129 -2.56 14.90 -9.88
N GLU A 130 -3.02 15.90 -9.14
CA GLU A 130 -2.23 16.58 -8.13
C GLU A 130 -2.81 16.32 -6.74
N VAL A 131 -1.93 16.19 -5.76
CA VAL A 131 -2.29 15.89 -4.37
C VAL A 131 -1.40 16.65 -3.40
N ASP A 132 -2.00 17.19 -2.35
CA ASP A 132 -1.28 17.84 -1.27
C ASP A 132 -0.91 16.83 -0.18
N ILE A 133 0.37 16.79 0.17
CA ILE A 133 0.92 15.93 1.22
C ILE A 133 1.78 16.82 2.13
N SER A 134 1.37 17.03 3.37
CA SER A 134 2.12 17.83 4.35
C SER A 134 2.48 19.24 3.84
N ASN A 135 1.52 19.92 3.21
CA ASN A 135 1.67 21.24 2.58
C ASN A 135 2.61 21.30 1.36
N GLU A 136 3.05 20.15 0.84
CA GLU A 136 3.75 20.04 -0.42
C GLU A 136 2.77 19.51 -1.49
N ARG A 137 2.72 20.19 -2.64
CA ARG A 137 1.87 19.77 -3.78
C ARG A 137 2.66 18.83 -4.67
N PHE A 138 2.20 17.59 -4.79
CA PHE A 138 2.82 16.57 -5.64
C PHE A 138 1.97 16.34 -6.88
N ARG A 139 2.64 16.15 -8.03
CA ARG A 139 2.05 15.45 -9.16
C ARG A 139 2.09 13.96 -8.89
N ARG A 140 0.97 13.29 -9.05
CA ARG A 140 0.79 11.88 -8.72
C ARG A 140 0.36 11.10 -9.95
N LEU A 141 1.06 10.00 -10.22
CA LEU A 141 0.61 8.97 -11.14
C LEU A 141 0.36 7.68 -10.37
N VAL A 142 -0.87 7.18 -10.41
CA VAL A 142 -1.23 5.86 -9.91
C VAL A 142 -1.22 4.87 -11.08
N ALA A 143 -0.49 3.77 -10.93
CA ALA A 143 -0.45 2.69 -11.88
C ALA A 143 -0.80 1.35 -11.23
N CYS A 144 -1.63 0.57 -11.90
CA CYS A 144 -1.99 -0.77 -11.48
C CYS A 144 -1.02 -1.79 -12.06
N THR A 145 -0.79 -2.89 -11.36
CA THR A 145 -0.11 -4.08 -11.90
C THR A 145 -0.78 -5.33 -11.36
N VAL A 146 -0.57 -6.46 -12.03
CA VAL A 146 -1.05 -7.77 -11.57
C VAL A 146 0.13 -8.66 -11.22
N VAL A 147 0.02 -9.29 -10.06
CA VAL A 147 1.00 -10.24 -9.52
C VAL A 147 0.29 -11.51 -9.08
N ASP A 148 1.05 -12.59 -9.00
CA ASP A 148 0.61 -13.79 -8.32
C ASP A 148 1.22 -13.78 -6.91
N ARG A 149 0.41 -14.04 -5.89
CA ARG A 149 0.86 -14.13 -4.50
C ARG A 149 0.33 -15.39 -3.85
N ASP A 150 1.09 -15.95 -2.92
CA ASP A 150 0.63 -17.07 -2.12
C ASP A 150 -0.19 -16.57 -0.94
N ILE A 151 -1.32 -17.21 -0.71
CA ILE A 151 -2.14 -17.05 0.48
C ILE A 151 -2.22 -18.37 1.23
N GLU A 152 -2.31 -18.29 2.55
CA GLU A 152 -2.64 -19.43 3.40
C GLU A 152 -4.12 -19.35 3.78
N GLU A 153 -4.86 -20.41 3.52
CA GLU A 153 -6.28 -20.50 3.86
C GLU A 153 -6.64 -21.90 4.38
N PRO A 154 -7.71 -22.03 5.19
CA PRO A 154 -8.16 -23.33 5.66
C PRO A 154 -8.53 -24.24 4.48
N VAL A 155 -8.17 -25.51 4.58
CA VAL A 155 -8.56 -26.52 3.59
C VAL A 155 -10.09 -26.68 3.61
N PRO A 156 -10.78 -26.56 2.45
CA PRO A 156 -12.21 -26.83 2.38
C PRO A 156 -12.55 -28.25 2.85
N VAL A 157 -13.66 -28.41 3.56
CA VAL A 157 -14.11 -29.71 4.10
C VAL A 157 -14.23 -30.77 2.99
N ASP A 158 -14.62 -30.35 1.78
CA ASP A 158 -14.77 -31.22 0.63
C ASP A 158 -13.45 -31.75 0.07
N HIS A 159 -12.32 -31.13 0.43
CA HIS A 159 -10.98 -31.59 0.05
C HIS A 159 -10.38 -32.54 1.10
N LEU A 160 -11.04 -32.75 2.24
CA LEU A 160 -10.59 -33.64 3.30
C LEU A 160 -11.21 -35.04 3.15
N SER A 161 -10.40 -36.07 3.42
CA SER A 161 -10.88 -37.45 3.61
C SER A 161 -11.79 -37.55 4.84
N ASN A 162 -12.50 -38.67 4.99
CA ASN A 162 -13.35 -38.92 6.15
C ASN A 162 -12.57 -38.84 7.48
N GLU A 163 -11.32 -39.34 7.50
CA GLU A 163 -10.41 -39.24 8.64
C GLU A 163 -9.97 -37.79 8.87
N GLY A 164 -9.65 -37.05 7.80
CA GLY A 164 -9.31 -35.63 7.86
C GLY A 164 -10.43 -34.79 8.47
N ARG A 165 -11.69 -35.05 8.09
CA ARG A 165 -12.87 -34.39 8.66
C ARG A 165 -13.04 -34.67 10.15
N LYS A 166 -12.83 -35.92 10.59
CA LYS A 166 -12.88 -36.31 12.02
C LYS A 166 -11.82 -35.58 12.85
N LEU A 167 -10.61 -35.47 12.32
CA LEU A 167 -9.52 -34.75 12.99
C LEU A 167 -9.78 -33.23 13.01
N GLN A 168 -10.39 -32.67 11.97
CA GLN A 168 -10.77 -31.26 11.94
C GLN A 168 -11.79 -30.90 13.03
N SER A 169 -12.76 -31.78 13.30
CA SER A 169 -13.71 -31.61 14.40
C SER A 169 -13.10 -31.77 15.80
N ALA A 170 -11.85 -32.21 15.90
CA ALA A 170 -11.12 -32.44 17.15
C ALA A 170 -10.02 -31.38 17.38
N ASP A 171 -10.30 -30.11 17.04
CA ASP A 171 -9.42 -28.94 17.19
C ASP A 171 -8.21 -28.86 16.24
N THR A 172 -8.20 -29.58 15.12
CA THR A 172 -7.14 -29.44 14.11
C THR A 172 -7.58 -28.54 12.95
N VAL A 173 -6.80 -27.51 12.62
CA VAL A 173 -7.01 -26.69 11.41
C VAL A 173 -5.98 -27.07 10.36
N TYR A 174 -6.43 -27.64 9.25
CA TYR A 174 -5.59 -27.87 8.08
C TYR A 174 -5.51 -26.59 7.25
N MET A 175 -4.30 -26.15 6.95
CA MET A 175 -4.02 -24.98 6.12
C MET A 175 -3.44 -25.42 4.78
N MET A 176 -3.85 -24.77 3.69
CA MET A 176 -3.23 -24.93 2.37
C MET A 176 -2.66 -23.60 1.88
N LYS A 177 -1.61 -23.70 1.06
CA LYS A 177 -1.08 -22.58 0.29
C LYS A 177 -1.70 -22.59 -1.10
N ARG A 178 -2.29 -21.47 -1.51
CA ARG A 178 -2.80 -21.27 -2.85
C ARG A 178 -2.18 -20.01 -3.44
N THR A 179 -1.72 -20.11 -4.68
CA THR A 179 -1.31 -18.94 -5.45
C THR A 179 -2.55 -18.29 -6.04
N VAL A 180 -2.74 -17.00 -5.76
CA VAL A 180 -3.86 -16.18 -6.26
C VAL A 180 -3.34 -14.97 -7.01
N ARG A 181 -4.01 -14.63 -8.11
CA ARG A 181 -3.73 -13.38 -8.82
C ARG A 181 -4.32 -12.22 -8.03
N THR A 182 -3.55 -11.15 -7.91
CA THR A 182 -3.92 -9.95 -7.15
C THR A 182 -3.47 -8.71 -7.92
N GLN A 183 -4.28 -7.66 -7.85
CA GLN A 183 -3.94 -6.34 -8.36
C GLN A 183 -3.28 -5.50 -7.27
N LEU A 184 -2.20 -4.81 -7.64
CA LEU A 184 -1.48 -3.86 -6.80
C LEU A 184 -1.59 -2.47 -7.40
N PHE A 185 -1.51 -1.45 -6.54
CA PHE A 185 -1.57 -0.04 -6.95
C PHE A 185 -0.29 0.68 -6.58
N HIS A 186 0.57 0.94 -7.55
CA HIS A 186 1.81 1.69 -7.38
C HIS A 186 1.57 3.17 -7.62
N VAL A 187 2.39 4.02 -7.00
CA VAL A 187 2.24 5.46 -7.06
C VAL A 187 3.61 6.11 -7.24
N ILE A 188 3.69 7.02 -8.19
CA ILE A 188 4.83 7.92 -8.42
C ILE A 188 4.38 9.31 -7.98
N TYR A 189 5.15 9.94 -7.10
CA TYR A 189 4.95 11.33 -6.69
C TYR A 189 6.13 12.18 -7.12
N TRP A 190 5.88 13.32 -7.75
CA TRP A 190 6.89 14.26 -8.17
C TRP A 190 6.55 15.67 -7.68
N GLN A 191 7.50 16.29 -6.99
CA GLN A 191 7.43 17.69 -6.61
C GLN A 191 8.64 18.43 -7.21
N PRO A 192 8.43 19.24 -8.25
CA PRO A 192 9.53 19.89 -8.95
C PRO A 192 10.26 20.93 -8.08
N GLU A 193 9.56 21.63 -7.21
CA GLU A 193 10.12 22.72 -6.39
C GLU A 193 11.19 22.23 -5.41
N THR A 194 10.94 21.09 -4.76
CA THR A 194 11.89 20.43 -3.84
C THR A 194 12.74 19.37 -4.55
N SER A 195 12.51 19.18 -5.86
CA SER A 195 13.14 18.15 -6.69
C SER A 195 12.99 16.74 -6.11
N LYS A 196 11.84 16.49 -5.46
CA LYS A 196 11.59 15.27 -4.69
C LYS A 196 10.73 14.31 -5.49
N LEU A 197 11.27 13.12 -5.72
CA LEU A 197 10.56 12.00 -6.35
C LEU A 197 10.33 10.91 -5.30
N ILE A 198 9.11 10.39 -5.20
CA ILE A 198 8.77 9.28 -4.32
C ILE A 198 8.18 8.17 -5.18
N LEU A 199 8.83 7.00 -5.14
CA LEU A 199 8.30 5.78 -5.72
C LEU A 199 7.69 4.95 -4.60
N SER A 200 6.42 4.60 -4.74
CA SER A 200 5.68 3.91 -3.70
C SER A 200 4.97 2.71 -4.29
N VAL A 201 5.37 1.50 -3.90
CA VAL A 201 4.74 0.26 -4.39
C VAL A 201 3.88 -0.36 -3.29
N ASP A 202 2.66 -0.73 -3.66
CA ASP A 202 1.74 -1.48 -2.82
C ASP A 202 2.31 -2.88 -2.60
N ARG A 203 2.45 -3.28 -1.33
CA ARG A 203 2.90 -4.62 -0.99
C ARG A 203 1.74 -5.59 -0.93
N ASN A 204 0.55 -5.21 -0.48
CA ASN A 204 -0.60 -6.10 -0.27
C ASN A 204 -0.23 -7.53 0.20
N SER A 205 0.52 -7.62 1.31
CA SER A 205 1.05 -8.88 1.89
C SER A 205 2.13 -9.62 1.10
N LEU A 206 2.72 -9.02 0.06
CA LEU A 206 3.91 -9.53 -0.61
C LEU A 206 5.10 -9.60 0.35
N SER A 207 5.96 -10.59 0.10
CA SER A 207 7.28 -10.69 0.71
C SER A 207 8.14 -9.46 0.36
N ILE A 208 9.20 -9.23 1.14
CA ILE A 208 10.12 -8.13 0.90
C ILE A 208 10.75 -8.26 -0.50
N MET A 209 11.20 -9.46 -0.87
CA MET A 209 11.78 -9.72 -2.20
C MET A 209 10.79 -9.41 -3.33
N ALA A 210 9.56 -9.94 -3.26
CA ALA A 210 8.56 -9.69 -4.30
C ALA A 210 8.19 -8.20 -4.41
N SER A 211 8.27 -7.46 -3.30
CA SER A 211 8.07 -6.01 -3.28
C SER A 211 9.22 -5.25 -3.97
N GLN A 212 10.45 -5.76 -3.90
CA GLN A 212 11.61 -5.19 -4.61
C GLN A 212 11.48 -5.39 -6.12
N ASP A 213 10.97 -6.53 -6.57
CA ASP A 213 10.68 -6.75 -8.00
C ASP A 213 9.66 -5.74 -8.54
N GLN A 214 8.67 -5.36 -7.72
CA GLN A 214 7.71 -4.31 -8.07
C GLN A 214 8.36 -2.93 -8.14
N LEU A 215 9.29 -2.59 -7.22
CA LEU A 215 10.06 -1.35 -7.32
C LEU A 215 10.91 -1.32 -8.59
N PHE A 216 11.60 -2.43 -8.90
CA PHE A 216 12.40 -2.55 -10.11
C PHE A 216 11.55 -2.36 -11.38
N MET A 217 10.34 -2.92 -11.41
CA MET A 217 9.38 -2.70 -12.50
C MET A 217 9.02 -1.21 -12.65
N LEU A 218 8.74 -0.52 -11.53
CA LEU A 218 8.41 0.91 -11.55
C LEU A 218 9.58 1.78 -12.01
N ARG A 219 10.81 1.45 -11.60
CA ARG A 219 12.03 2.13 -12.06
C ARG A 219 12.29 1.88 -13.55
N THR A 220 12.17 0.64 -14.00
CA THR A 220 12.33 0.28 -15.42
C THR A 220 11.31 1.03 -16.29
N PHE A 221 10.08 1.16 -15.82
CA PHE A 221 9.06 1.95 -16.49
C PHE A 221 9.42 3.42 -16.63
N LEU A 222 10.01 4.04 -15.61
CA LEU A 222 10.54 5.41 -15.72
C LEU A 222 11.74 5.49 -16.66
N MET A 223 12.67 4.54 -16.60
CA MET A 223 13.84 4.49 -17.48
C MET A 223 13.46 4.37 -18.95
N GLN A 224 12.41 3.59 -19.28
CA GLN A 224 11.84 3.51 -20.63
C GLN A 224 11.34 4.86 -21.17
N HIS A 225 11.08 5.82 -20.29
CA HIS A 225 10.68 7.19 -20.62
C HIS A 225 11.83 8.19 -20.41
N GLY A 226 13.08 7.73 -20.39
CA GLY A 226 14.26 8.60 -20.27
C GLY A 226 14.45 9.22 -18.88
N ILE A 227 13.88 8.61 -17.84
CA ILE A 227 13.96 9.06 -16.45
C ILE A 227 14.78 8.03 -15.66
N ASP A 228 16.08 8.28 -15.55
CA ASP A 228 16.93 7.58 -14.57
C ASP A 228 16.90 8.34 -13.25
N CYS A 229 16.30 7.72 -12.23
CA CYS A 229 16.15 8.31 -10.90
C CYS A 229 17.47 8.32 -10.12
N GLY A 230 18.49 7.59 -10.59
CA GLY A 230 19.74 7.38 -9.86
C GLY A 230 19.56 6.50 -8.64
N GLN A 231 20.33 6.79 -7.58
CA GLN A 231 20.27 6.04 -6.32
C GLN A 231 19.22 6.61 -5.37
N ALA A 232 18.47 5.73 -4.71
CA ALA A 232 17.52 6.16 -3.70
C ALA A 232 18.26 6.78 -2.52
N THR A 233 17.63 7.77 -1.90
CA THR A 233 18.13 8.42 -0.69
C THR A 233 18.12 7.40 0.43
N ASN A 234 19.31 7.08 0.94
CA ASN A 234 19.42 6.33 2.17
C ASN A 234 18.97 7.24 3.32
N VAL A 235 17.83 6.94 3.92
CA VAL A 235 17.29 7.69 5.06
C VAL A 235 17.85 7.20 6.40
N PHE A 236 18.57 6.08 6.43
CA PHE A 236 19.23 5.61 7.64
C PHE A 236 20.41 6.50 8.04
N SER A 237 21.08 7.15 7.08
CA SER A 237 22.11 8.16 7.39
C SER A 237 21.56 9.33 8.21
N ALA A 238 20.25 9.64 8.11
CA ALA A 238 19.63 10.68 8.94
C ALA A 238 19.54 10.29 10.42
N ILE A 239 19.55 8.99 10.75
CA ILE A 239 19.56 8.48 12.12
C ILE A 239 20.93 7.92 12.53
N GLU A 240 21.90 7.88 11.63
CA GLU A 240 23.28 7.46 11.90
C GLU A 240 23.92 8.23 13.08
N PRO A 241 23.73 9.56 13.26
CA PRO A 241 24.24 10.25 14.45
C PRO A 241 23.73 9.68 15.77
N LEU A 242 22.52 9.10 15.79
CA LEU A 242 21.97 8.43 16.98
C LEU A 242 22.73 7.12 17.30
N TYR A 243 23.17 6.40 16.27
CA TYR A 243 23.95 5.17 16.42
C TYR A 243 25.40 5.47 16.85
N ASN A 244 25.97 6.56 16.33
CA ASN A 244 27.35 6.98 16.59
C ASN A 244 27.53 7.87 17.84
N ALA A 245 26.44 8.22 18.54
CA ALA A 245 26.53 8.98 19.78
C ALA A 245 27.39 8.23 20.82
N PRO A 246 28.36 8.91 21.47
CA PRO A 246 29.32 8.29 22.39
C PRO A 246 28.66 7.78 23.68
N ASP A 247 27.45 8.24 23.96
CA ASP A 247 26.64 7.92 25.12
C ASP A 247 25.26 7.36 24.72
N GLY A 248 24.54 6.83 25.72
CA GLY A 248 23.19 6.31 25.57
C GLY A 248 23.06 4.94 24.89
N PHE A 249 21.94 4.27 25.19
CA PHE A 249 21.54 3.00 24.60
C PHE A 249 20.27 3.19 23.77
N ILE A 250 20.25 2.68 22.53
CA ILE A 250 19.02 2.64 21.73
C ILE A 250 18.27 1.38 22.14
N THR A 251 17.18 1.52 22.89
CA THR A 251 16.37 0.39 23.37
C THR A 251 15.14 0.13 22.49
N LYS A 252 14.72 1.13 21.72
CA LYS A 252 13.55 1.08 20.84
C LYS A 252 13.80 2.01 19.66
N LEU A 253 13.60 1.49 18.44
CA LEU A 253 13.48 2.32 17.25
C LEU A 253 12.03 2.25 16.78
N GLY A 254 11.40 3.41 16.64
CA GLY A 254 10.05 3.54 16.12
C GLY A 254 10.08 4.36 14.85
N HIS A 255 9.45 3.88 13.80
CA HIS A 255 8.96 4.79 12.75
C HIS A 255 7.47 4.97 12.94
N VAL A 256 7.00 6.19 12.72
CA VAL A 256 5.57 6.49 12.76
C VAL A 256 4.95 5.77 11.57
N THR A 257 4.22 4.69 11.82
CA THR A 257 3.31 4.19 10.79
C THR A 257 2.12 5.09 10.71
N THR A 258 1.51 5.06 9.54
CA THR A 258 0.36 5.88 9.19
C THR A 258 -0.58 6.07 10.39
N ASN A 259 -1.04 5.03 11.07
CA ASN A 259 -2.16 5.13 12.04
C ASN A 259 -1.87 5.92 13.34
N GLY A 260 -0.82 6.76 13.40
CA GLY A 260 -0.32 7.37 14.64
C GLY A 260 0.32 6.35 15.60
N ASN A 261 0.34 5.08 15.20
CA ASN A 261 0.91 4.00 15.97
C ASN A 261 2.40 3.89 15.62
N PRO A 262 3.31 4.07 16.59
CA PRO A 262 4.71 3.76 16.37
C PRO A 262 4.83 2.24 16.12
N VAL A 263 5.31 1.83 14.94
CA VAL A 263 5.83 0.47 14.81
C VAL A 263 7.17 0.48 15.48
N ARG A 264 7.20 -0.20 16.62
CA ARG A 264 8.36 -0.30 17.49
C ARG A 264 9.10 -1.58 17.11
N ILE A 265 10.38 -1.46 16.84
CA ILE A 265 11.31 -2.58 16.92
C ILE A 265 11.83 -2.55 18.36
N PRO A 266 11.30 -3.41 19.26
CA PRO A 266 11.83 -3.51 20.60
C PRO A 266 13.17 -4.26 20.56
N LEU A 267 14.06 -3.92 21.48
CA LEU A 267 15.16 -4.78 21.91
C LEU A 267 14.64 -6.20 22.17
N LYS A 268 15.29 -7.23 21.61
CA LYS A 268 14.99 -8.62 22.03
C LYS A 268 15.53 -8.87 23.44
N SER A 269 14.97 -9.83 24.15
CA SER A 269 15.25 -10.11 25.58
C SER A 269 16.71 -10.42 25.95
N LYS A 270 17.62 -10.53 24.97
CA LYS A 270 19.05 -10.80 25.16
C LYS A 270 19.97 -9.72 24.57
N GLU A 271 19.40 -8.67 23.97
CA GLU A 271 20.17 -7.56 23.40
C GLU A 271 20.26 -6.43 24.42
N GLU A 272 21.43 -5.82 24.57
CA GLU A 272 21.62 -4.68 25.48
C GLU A 272 21.35 -3.33 24.80
N CYS A 273 21.46 -3.28 23.47
CA CYS A 273 21.37 -2.06 22.68
C CYS A 273 21.17 -2.37 21.19
N LEU A 274 20.24 -1.68 20.51
CA LEU A 274 20.06 -1.77 19.05
C LEU A 274 21.28 -1.26 18.27
N LYS A 275 22.18 -0.46 18.89
CA LYS A 275 23.49 -0.13 18.29
C LYS A 275 24.33 -1.37 17.94
N LYS A 276 24.07 -2.50 18.61
CA LYS A 276 24.79 -3.77 18.43
C LYS A 276 24.03 -4.79 17.58
N ASP A 277 22.82 -4.48 17.09
CA ASP A 277 21.99 -5.38 16.28
C ASP A 277 22.53 -5.52 14.84
N HIS A 278 22.65 -6.75 14.37
CA HIS A 278 23.07 -7.08 13.00
C HIS A 278 22.10 -6.59 11.93
N TYR A 279 20.79 -6.52 12.22
CA TYR A 279 19.78 -6.05 11.28
C TYR A 279 20.01 -4.58 10.86
N HIS A 280 20.45 -3.75 11.80
CA HIS A 280 20.66 -2.32 11.56
C HIS A 280 22.03 -2.01 10.95
N ARG A 281 23.07 -2.79 11.26
CA ARG A 281 24.36 -2.73 10.53
C ARG A 281 24.21 -3.09 9.05
N ALA A 282 23.29 -4.01 8.70
CA ALA A 282 22.97 -4.30 7.30
C ALA A 282 22.15 -3.17 6.64
N GLY A 283 21.30 -2.49 7.42
CA GLY A 283 20.51 -1.32 6.99
C GLY A 283 21.35 -0.05 6.74
N GLU A 284 22.49 0.13 7.41
CA GLU A 284 23.44 1.21 7.11
C GLU A 284 23.97 1.12 5.67
N SER A 285 24.16 -0.10 5.16
CA SER A 285 24.62 -0.38 3.79
C SER A 285 23.50 -0.66 2.76
N GLY A 286 22.24 -0.83 3.17
CA GLY A 286 21.17 -1.30 2.28
C GLY A 286 19.73 -0.90 2.65
N GLY A 287 19.55 0.06 3.56
CA GLY A 287 18.27 0.36 4.19
C GLY A 287 17.30 1.17 3.32
N PHE A 288 16.37 0.49 2.67
CA PHE A 288 15.18 1.10 2.08
C PHE A 288 14.03 1.09 3.10
N CYS A 289 13.57 2.25 3.52
CA CYS A 289 12.48 2.36 4.51
C CYS A 289 11.12 2.03 3.88
N SER A 290 10.39 1.05 4.45
CA SER A 290 8.95 0.92 4.21
C SER A 290 8.22 2.08 4.87
N ARG A 291 7.97 3.17 4.13
CA ARG A 291 7.21 4.32 4.63
C ARG A 291 5.75 4.18 4.19
N LYS A 292 4.82 4.30 5.13
CA LYS A 292 3.42 4.57 4.78
C LYS A 292 3.22 6.09 4.73
N ILE A 293 2.61 6.62 3.67
CA ILE A 293 2.43 8.06 3.44
C ILE A 293 1.03 8.46 3.93
N TYR A 294 0.87 9.58 4.64
CA TYR A 294 -0.44 10.19 4.97
C TYR A 294 -0.52 11.61 4.40
N GLY A 295 -1.65 11.93 3.79
CA GLY A 295 -2.14 13.31 3.65
C GLY A 295 -2.70 13.78 4.99
N SER A 296 -2.33 14.99 5.40
CA SER A 296 -2.72 15.59 6.68
C SER A 296 -4.14 16.16 6.65
N GLU A 297 -4.98 15.76 7.61
CA GLU A 297 -6.14 16.55 8.02
C GLU A 297 -5.67 17.82 8.74
N LYS A 298 -6.39 18.92 8.47
CA LYS A 298 -6.28 20.17 9.22
C LYS A 298 -6.53 19.90 10.70
N VAL A 299 -5.58 20.29 11.55
CA VAL A 299 -5.87 20.61 12.95
C VAL A 299 -6.05 22.12 12.98
N GLU A 300 -7.31 22.56 12.97
CA GLU A 300 -7.65 23.89 13.46
C GLU A 300 -7.52 23.84 14.99
N VAL A 301 -6.79 24.82 15.54
CA VAL A 301 -6.83 25.19 16.96
C VAL A 301 -7.98 26.14 17.16
#